data_AF-A0A455T0J6-F1
#
_entry.id   AF-A0A455T0J6-F1
#
_cell.length_a   1.000
_cell.length_b   1.000
_cell.length_c   1.000
_cell.angle_alpha   90.00
_cell.angle_beta   90.00
_cell.angle_gamma   90.00
#
_symmetry.space_group_name_H-M   'P 1'
#
loop_
_entity.id
_entity.type
_entity.pdbx_description
1 polymer ?
#
loop_
_entity_poly.entity_id
_entity_poly.type
_entity_poly.pdbx_seq_one_letter_code
_entity_poly.pdbx_strand_id
1 'polypeptide(L)'
;MLPDELRQALLAHGISACDEVTLRQTLETYVPTYTLIRLAPWPARRWKCHYRLLMRDQIYDAQSVAEAYARGLLAVLEGRYQPEPEAQQPLVAQDE
;
A
#
# COMPACT_ATOMS: atom_id res chain seq x y z
N MET A 1 -17.37 2.27 -0.80
CA MET A 1 -17.37 1.77 0.59
C MET A 1 -16.35 0.66 0.69
N LEU A 2 -15.60 0.62 1.80
CA LEU A 2 -14.64 -0.45 2.07
C LEU A 2 -15.39 -1.76 2.41
N PRO A 3 -14.91 -2.93 1.95
CA PRO A 3 -15.44 -4.22 2.41
C PRO A 3 -15.38 -4.33 3.94
N ASP A 4 -16.40 -4.91 4.55
CA ASP A 4 -16.50 -5.04 6.01
C ASP A 4 -15.33 -5.82 6.61
N GLU A 5 -14.92 -6.91 5.96
CA GLU A 5 -13.77 -7.72 6.36
C GLU A 5 -12.47 -6.89 6.42
N LEU A 6 -12.27 -6.01 5.44
CA LEU A 6 -11.09 -5.14 5.39
C LEU A 6 -11.13 -4.07 6.49
N ARG A 7 -12.32 -3.53 6.78
CA ARG A 7 -12.50 -2.59 7.89
C ARG A 7 -12.22 -3.27 9.24
N GLN A 8 -12.70 -4.49 9.43
CA GLN A 8 -12.46 -5.25 10.67
C GLN A 8 -10.99 -5.60 10.85
N ALA A 9 -10.30 -6.00 9.77
CA ALA A 9 -8.86 -6.26 9.81
C ALA A 9 -8.07 -5.02 10.21
N LEU A 10 -8.37 -3.86 9.61
CA LEU A 10 -7.75 -2.58 9.98
C LEU A 10 -8.05 -2.19 11.44
N LEU A 11 -9.29 -2.39 11.89
CA LEU A 11 -9.68 -2.11 13.27
C LEU A 11 -8.91 -2.97 14.28
N ALA A 12 -8.61 -4.23 13.95
CA ALA A 12 -7.79 -5.11 14.78
C ALA A 12 -6.35 -4.59 14.97
N HIS A 13 -5.88 -3.74 14.06
CA HIS A 13 -4.60 -3.03 14.16
C HIS A 13 -4.73 -1.59 14.71
N GLY A 14 -5.91 -1.22 15.22
CA GLY A 14 -6.16 0.09 15.81
C GLY A 14 -6.51 1.20 14.81
N ILE A 15 -6.70 0.88 13.52
CA ILE A 15 -7.09 1.85 12.48
C ILE A 15 -8.62 1.89 12.38
N SER A 16 -9.24 2.92 12.94
CA SER A 16 -10.70 3.11 12.92
C SER A 16 -11.18 4.07 11.82
N ALA A 17 -10.34 5.01 11.40
CA ALA A 17 -10.63 5.93 10.30
C ALA A 17 -10.27 5.27 8.96
N CYS A 18 -11.30 5.04 8.13
CA CYS A 18 -11.19 4.33 6.86
C CYS A 18 -11.54 5.21 5.64
N ASP A 19 -11.44 6.53 5.78
CA ASP A 19 -11.51 7.43 4.63
C ASP A 19 -10.20 7.42 3.84
N GLU A 20 -10.29 7.83 2.58
CA GLU A 20 -9.17 7.79 1.65
C GLU A 20 -7.94 8.57 2.13
N VAL A 21 -8.16 9.76 2.69
CA VAL A 21 -7.07 10.68 3.04
C VAL A 21 -6.30 10.14 4.22
N THR A 22 -7.00 9.71 5.28
CA THR A 22 -6.35 9.10 6.44
C THR A 22 -5.63 7.82 6.08
N LEU A 23 -6.24 6.93 5.28
CA LEU A 23 -5.58 5.68 4.85
C LEU A 23 -4.30 5.96 4.04
N ARG A 24 -4.33 6.94 3.14
CA ARG A 24 -3.14 7.34 2.36
C ARG A 24 -2.03 7.86 3.27
N GLN A 25 -2.36 8.80 4.16
CA GLN A 25 -1.38 9.40 5.06
C GLN A 25 -0.78 8.37 6.00
N THR A 26 -1.58 7.45 6.54
CA THR A 26 -1.08 6.36 7.38
C THR A 26 -0.19 5.40 6.58
N LEU A 27 -0.55 5.04 5.34
CA LEU A 27 0.31 4.22 4.50
C LEU A 27 1.68 4.88 4.27
N GLU A 28 1.69 6.18 4.01
CA GLU A 28 2.89 6.98 3.76
C GLU A 28 3.85 7.05 4.95
N THR A 29 3.43 6.74 6.18
CA THR A 29 4.35 6.63 7.33
C THR A 29 5.21 5.37 7.29
N TYR A 30 4.83 4.38 6.48
CA TYR A 30 5.53 3.08 6.40
C TYR A 30 6.14 2.82 5.02
N VAL A 31 5.48 3.30 3.97
CA VAL A 31 5.86 3.02 2.58
C VAL A 31 6.31 4.34 1.92
N PRO A 32 7.62 4.52 1.69
CA PRO A 32 8.15 5.78 1.14
C PRO A 32 7.77 6.00 -0.32
N THR A 33 7.41 4.94 -1.06
CA THR A 33 7.05 5.04 -2.48
C THR A 33 6.01 3.99 -2.86
N TYR A 34 4.96 4.43 -3.53
CA TYR A 34 3.95 3.58 -4.13
C TYR A 34 3.46 4.19 -5.44
N THR A 35 2.85 3.38 -6.30
CA THR A 35 2.14 3.86 -7.49
C THR A 35 0.70 3.41 -7.46
N LEU A 36 -0.23 4.35 -7.46
CA LEU A 36 -1.66 4.06 -7.62
C LEU A 36 -2.05 4.24 -9.09
N ILE A 37 -2.54 3.17 -9.70
CA ILE A 37 -2.98 3.17 -11.10
C ILE A 37 -4.49 3.01 -11.14
N ARG A 38 -5.18 3.98 -11.76
CA ARG A 38 -6.57 3.80 -12.18
C ARG A 38 -6.58 3.07 -13.52
N LEU A 39 -7.26 1.93 -13.58
CA LEU A 39 -7.29 1.11 -14.78
C LEU A 39 -8.26 1.67 -15.82
N ALA A 40 -7.86 1.56 -17.09
CA ALA A 40 -8.78 1.74 -18.21
C ALA A 40 -9.91 0.68 -18.17
N PRO A 41 -11.05 0.90 -18.86
CA PRO A 41 -12.19 -0.01 -18.79
C PRO A 41 -11.89 -1.47 -19.18
N TRP A 42 -11.07 -1.71 -20.20
CA TRP A 42 -10.71 -3.05 -20.64
C TRP A 42 -9.88 -3.85 -19.60
N PRO A 43 -8.75 -3.33 -19.08
CA PRO A 43 -8.00 -4.05 -18.05
C PRO A 43 -8.82 -4.20 -16.75
N ALA A 44 -9.66 -3.21 -16.41
CA ALA A 44 -10.53 -3.31 -15.26
C ALA A 44 -11.51 -4.51 -15.34
N ARG A 45 -12.12 -4.72 -16.51
CA ARG A 45 -12.98 -5.90 -16.77
C ARG A 45 -12.19 -7.21 -16.73
N ARG A 46 -10.98 -7.22 -17.30
CA ARG A 46 -10.11 -8.41 -17.34
C ARG A 46 -9.68 -8.85 -15.95
N TRP A 47 -9.25 -7.91 -15.10
CA TRP A 47 -8.72 -8.20 -13.77
C TRP A 47 -9.75 -8.10 -12.66
N LYS A 48 -10.97 -7.66 -12.97
CA LYS A 48 -12.07 -7.49 -12.01
C LYS A 48 -11.75 -6.50 -10.89
N CYS A 49 -10.92 -5.50 -11.18
CA CYS A 49 -10.56 -4.40 -10.28
C CYS A 49 -10.59 -3.05 -11.02
N HIS A 50 -10.72 -1.93 -10.32
CA HIS A 50 -10.63 -0.58 -10.94
C HIS A 50 -9.31 0.12 -10.67
N TYR A 51 -8.63 -0.27 -9.59
CA TYR A 51 -7.41 0.34 -9.12
C TYR A 51 -6.38 -0.73 -8.79
N ARG A 52 -5.11 -0.40 -9.01
CA ARG A 52 -3.97 -1.17 -8.55
C ARG A 52 -3.05 -0.28 -7.75
N LEU A 53 -2.72 -0.69 -6.54
CA LEU A 53 -1.65 -0.11 -5.77
C LEU A 53 -0.41 -0.99 -5.93
N LEU A 54 0.68 -0.39 -6.39
CA LEU A 54 1.97 -1.03 -6.50
C LEU A 54 2.84 -0.53 -5.35
N MET A 55 3.38 -1.46 -4.56
CA MET A 55 4.35 -1.20 -3.52
C MET A 55 5.51 -2.18 -3.72
N ARG A 56 6.65 -1.67 -4.16
CA ARG A 56 7.81 -2.49 -4.57
C ARG A 56 7.41 -3.52 -5.64
N ASP A 57 7.51 -4.81 -5.33
CA ASP A 57 7.20 -5.95 -6.19
C ASP A 57 5.77 -6.49 -5.97
N GLN A 58 5.02 -5.89 -5.05
CA GLN A 58 3.66 -6.31 -4.71
C GLN A 58 2.60 -5.45 -5.40
N ILE A 59 1.53 -6.10 -5.82
CA ILE A 59 0.37 -5.48 -6.49
C ILE A 59 -0.89 -5.79 -5.68
N TYR A 60 -1.63 -4.74 -5.31
CA TYR A 60 -2.90 -4.85 -4.60
C TYR A 60 -4.05 -4.37 -5.49
N ASP A 61 -4.93 -5.30 -5.87
CA ASP A 61 -6.14 -5.04 -6.64
C ASP A 61 -7.24 -4.45 -5.74
N ALA A 62 -7.93 -3.41 -6.22
CA ALA A 62 -8.97 -2.72 -5.47
C ALA A 62 -10.10 -2.15 -6.34
N GLN A 63 -11.29 -1.99 -5.77
CA GLN A 63 -12.45 -1.40 -6.44
C GLN A 63 -12.53 0.12 -6.28
N SER A 64 -11.84 0.66 -5.27
CA SER A 64 -11.78 2.09 -4.97
C SER A 64 -10.39 2.49 -4.50
N VAL A 65 -10.12 3.80 -4.51
CA VAL A 65 -8.84 4.35 -4.02
C VAL A 65 -8.63 4.05 -2.54
N ALA A 66 -9.64 4.29 -1.69
CA ALA A 66 -9.59 3.96 -0.28
C ALA A 66 -9.29 2.46 -0.03
N GLU A 67 -9.92 1.56 -0.78
CA GLU A 67 -9.64 0.12 -0.67
C GLU A 67 -8.20 -0.21 -1.06
N ALA A 68 -7.64 0.47 -2.07
CA ALA A 68 -6.26 0.27 -2.48
C ALA A 68 -5.29 0.62 -1.34
N TYR A 69 -5.46 1.79 -0.72
CA TYR A 69 -4.64 2.19 0.44
C TYR A 69 -4.84 1.29 1.65
N ALA A 70 -6.08 0.89 1.94
CA ALA A 70 -6.38 -0.05 3.02
C ALA A 70 -5.68 -1.40 2.85
N ARG A 71 -5.66 -1.96 1.62
CA ARG A 71 -4.95 -3.22 1.32
C ARG A 71 -3.44 -3.08 1.48
N GLY A 72 -2.88 -1.99 0.96
CA GLY A 72 -1.45 -1.69 1.12
C GLY A 72 -1.06 -1.55 2.60
N LEU A 73 -1.85 -0.79 3.36
CA LEU A 73 -1.62 -0.57 4.78
C LEU A 73 -1.72 -1.87 5.58
N LEU A 74 -2.73 -2.70 5.33
CA LEU A 74 -2.86 -3.98 6.00
C LEU A 74 -1.66 -4.89 5.70
N ALA A 75 -1.20 -4.93 4.45
CA ALA A 75 -0.03 -5.73 4.09
C ALA A 75 1.25 -5.28 4.84
N VAL A 76 1.41 -3.98 5.06
CA VAL A 76 2.50 -3.46 5.91
C VAL A 76 2.35 -3.94 7.35
N LEU A 77 1.17 -3.78 7.94
CA LEU A 77 0.91 -4.11 9.35
C LEU A 77 1.04 -5.61 9.63
N GLU A 78 0.77 -6.45 8.63
CA GLU A 78 0.96 -7.91 8.69
C GLU A 78 2.39 -8.35 8.34
N GLY A 79 3.33 -7.42 8.12
CA GLY A 79 4.72 -7.72 7.76
C GLY A 79 4.91 -8.33 6.36
N ARG A 80 3.90 -8.21 5.49
CA ARG A 80 3.94 -8.67 4.09
C ARG A 80 4.63 -7.66 3.16
N TYR A 81 4.87 -6.45 3.65
CA TYR A 81 5.76 -5.46 3.02
C TYR A 81 7.13 -5.50 3.69
N GLN A 82 8.18 -5.66 2.88
CA GLN A 82 9.56 -5.48 3.32
C GLN A 82 10.08 -4.16 2.76
N PRO A 83 10.52 -3.21 3.62
CA PRO A 83 11.18 -2.01 3.13
C PRO A 83 12.43 -2.39 2.32
N GLU A 84 12.84 -1.52 1.40
CA GLU A 84 14.15 -1.69 0.77
C GLU A 84 15.21 -1.72 1.88
N PRO A 85 16.19 -2.65 1.82
CA PRO A 85 17.37 -2.50 2.66
C PRO A 85 17.97 -1.14 2.34
N GLU A 86 18.18 -0.30 3.35
CA GLU A 86 18.90 0.96 3.20
C GLU A 86 20.14 0.65 2.35
N ALA A 87 20.22 1.26 1.16
CA ALA A 87 21.38 1.09 0.30
C ALA A 87 22.59 1.44 1.16
N GLN A 88 23.39 0.42 1.49
CA GLN A 88 24.58 0.58 2.32
C GLN A 88 25.37 1.75 1.74
N GLN A 89 25.46 2.83 2.51
CA GLN A 89 26.32 3.95 2.17
C GLN A 89 27.70 3.36 1.88
N PRO A 90 28.30 3.61 0.70
CA PRO A 90 29.64 3.11 0.45
C PRO A 90 30.53 3.63 1.58
N LEU A 91 31.22 2.70 2.26
CA LEU A 91 32.29 3.04 3.20
C LEU A 91 33.18 4.05 2.46
N VAL A 92 33.12 5.31 2.89
CA VAL A 92 34.10 6.30 2.47
C VAL A 92 35.41 5.77 2.99
N ALA A 93 36.26 5.27 2.09
CA ALA A 93 37.63 4.94 2.40
C ALA A 93 38.26 6.22 2.98
N GLN A 94 38.48 6.22 4.29
CA GLN A 94 39.30 7.23 4.92
C GLN A 94 40.73 6.87 4.51
N ASP A 95 41.23 7.51 3.45
CA ASP A 95 42.66 7.51 3.14
C ASP A 95 43.40 8.19 4.30
N GLU A 96 44.41 7.47 4.82
CA GLU A 96 45.38 7.88 5.85
C GLU A 96 46.25 9.08 5.43
#